data_AF-A0A496X902-F1
#
_entry.id   AF-A0A496X902-F1
#
_cell.length_a   1.000
_cell.length_b   1.000
_cell.length_c   1.000
_cell.angle_alpha   90.00
_cell.angle_beta   90.00
_cell.angle_gamma   90.00
#
_symmetry.space_group_name_H-M   'P 1'
#
loop_
_entity.id
_entity.type
_entity.pdbx_description
1 polymer ?
#
loop_
_entity_poly.entity_id
_entity_poly.type
_entity_poly.pdbx_seq_one_letter_code
_entity_poly.pdbx_strand_id
1 'polypeptide(L)'
;MTSAMLSGIHRYISEFDHIDVDLMWAKVLNQVVSFRHLRFNWDGEGSNAPSEELINSLLSYLQSLKKNQDLPPPARALATDEGGIVVEWQDSEGVVELETEEPGFGELMFAPNEGETEFKSLDWRPEDVWIGQQFSSGRAFSSTTSTTPTLIYSAA
;
A
#
# COMPACT_ATOMS: atom_id res chain seq x y z
N MET A 1 -18.79 12.75 7.16
CA MET A 1 -17.48 12.98 7.82
C MET A 1 -16.35 12.62 6.85
N THR A 2 -16.30 13.28 5.69
CA THR A 2 -15.36 12.96 4.59
C THR A 2 -14.72 14.22 3.99
N SER A 3 -14.93 15.38 4.61
CA SER A 3 -14.53 16.70 4.08
C SER A 3 -13.31 17.30 4.81
N ALA A 4 -12.96 16.78 6.00
CA ALA A 4 -11.88 17.35 6.81
C ALA A 4 -10.48 16.98 6.29
N MET A 5 -10.26 15.75 5.79
CA MET A 5 -8.96 15.29 5.29
C MET A 5 -8.41 16.07 4.08
N LEU A 6 -9.28 16.68 3.26
CA LEU A 6 -8.86 17.31 2.00
C LEU A 6 -8.63 18.83 2.09
N SER A 7 -9.13 19.50 3.13
CA SER A 7 -9.11 20.97 3.20
C SER A 7 -7.78 21.57 3.71
N GLY A 8 -6.99 20.80 4.46
CA GLY A 8 -5.68 21.23 4.98
C GLY A 8 -4.54 21.17 3.96
N ILE A 9 -4.65 20.33 2.94
CA ILE A 9 -3.57 19.98 2.00
C ILE A 9 -3.39 21.05 0.89
N HIS A 10 -4.43 21.84 0.60
CA HIS A 10 -4.46 22.71 -0.58
C HIS A 10 -3.64 24.01 -0.51
N ARG A 11 -2.98 24.36 0.61
CA ARG A 11 -2.44 25.73 0.81
C ARG A 11 -0.92 25.90 0.67
N TYR A 12 -0.13 24.84 0.55
CA TYR A 12 1.34 24.96 0.48
C TYR A 12 1.96 24.72 -0.91
N ILE A 13 1.21 24.15 -1.85
CA ILE A 13 1.74 23.69 -3.14
C ILE A 13 1.68 24.82 -4.17
N SER A 14 2.67 25.73 -4.13
CA SER A 14 2.87 26.71 -5.20
C SER A 14 4.34 26.71 -5.61
N GLU A 15 4.63 25.96 -6.67
CA GLU A 15 5.86 25.97 -7.49
C GLU A 15 7.17 25.40 -6.90
N PHE A 16 7.31 25.20 -5.58
CA PHE A 16 8.47 24.52 -4.99
C PHE A 16 8.19 23.09 -4.44
N ASP A 17 6.92 22.66 -4.39
CA ASP A 17 6.51 21.41 -3.72
C ASP A 17 6.60 20.14 -4.60
N HIS A 18 6.47 20.26 -5.93
CA HIS A 18 6.38 19.05 -6.77
C HIS A 18 7.71 18.28 -6.89
N ILE A 19 8.84 19.00 -6.88
CA ILE A 19 10.17 18.39 -6.95
C ILE A 19 10.44 17.59 -5.67
N ASP A 20 10.03 18.11 -4.50
CA ASP A 20 10.22 17.41 -3.23
C ASP A 20 9.35 16.15 -3.15
N VAL A 21 8.07 16.25 -3.54
CA VAL A 21 7.15 15.10 -3.56
C VAL A 21 7.66 13.96 -4.45
N ASP A 22 8.11 14.27 -5.67
CA ASP A 22 8.63 13.24 -6.57
C ASP A 22 9.92 12.60 -6.05
N LEU A 23 10.80 13.38 -5.42
CA LEU A 23 12.03 12.89 -4.78
C LEU A 23 11.72 12.02 -3.56
N MET A 24 10.73 12.38 -2.75
CA MET A 24 10.27 11.59 -1.60
C MET A 24 9.67 10.25 -2.04
N TRP A 25 8.81 10.26 -3.07
CA TRP A 25 8.33 9.01 -3.67
C TRP A 25 9.48 8.15 -4.19
N ALA A 26 10.42 8.75 -4.92
CA ALA A 26 11.58 8.03 -5.45
C ALA A 26 12.44 7.43 -4.32
N LYS A 27 12.62 8.15 -3.20
CA LYS A 27 13.33 7.66 -2.02
C LYS A 27 12.70 6.38 -1.49
N VAL A 28 11.38 6.37 -1.23
CA VAL A 28 10.70 5.18 -0.67
C VAL A 28 10.70 4.02 -1.66
N LEU A 29 10.42 4.28 -2.94
CA LEU A 29 10.49 3.23 -3.97
C LEU A 29 11.90 2.61 -4.05
N ASN A 30 12.95 3.43 -3.95
CA ASN A 30 14.34 2.94 -3.92
C ASN A 30 14.66 2.15 -2.63
N GLN A 31 14.10 2.53 -1.48
CA GLN A 31 14.22 1.74 -0.25
C GLN A 31 13.63 0.33 -0.46
N VAL A 32 12.41 0.24 -0.99
CA VAL A 32 11.75 -1.06 -1.27
C VAL A 32 12.55 -1.87 -2.29
N VAL A 33 13.06 -1.25 -3.37
CA VAL A 33 13.94 -1.93 -4.34
C VAL A 33 15.23 -2.46 -3.68
N SER A 34 15.81 -1.70 -2.74
CA SER A 34 17.05 -2.08 -2.07
C SER A 34 16.91 -3.36 -1.23
N PHE A 35 15.68 -3.69 -0.78
CA PHE A 35 15.42 -4.91 -0.01
C PHE A 35 15.70 -6.20 -0.77
N ARG A 36 15.77 -6.16 -2.12
CA ARG A 36 16.23 -7.29 -2.96
C ARG A 36 17.67 -7.74 -2.64
N HIS A 37 18.45 -6.86 -2.03
CA HIS A 37 19.83 -7.14 -1.62
C HIS A 37 19.94 -7.73 -0.21
N LEU A 38 18.85 -7.73 0.56
CA LEU A 38 18.84 -8.40 1.86
C LEU A 38 19.02 -9.91 1.66
N ARG A 39 19.64 -10.52 2.65
CA ARG A 39 19.88 -11.95 2.74
C ARG A 39 19.30 -12.43 4.06
N PHE A 40 19.12 -13.74 4.21
CA PHE A 40 18.81 -14.30 5.52
C PHE A 40 19.82 -13.80 6.56
N ASN A 41 19.31 -13.48 7.75
CA ASN A 41 20.09 -12.92 8.86
C ASN A 41 20.74 -11.56 8.52
N TRP A 42 20.02 -10.68 7.82
CA TRP A 42 20.54 -9.36 7.40
C TRP A 42 20.79 -8.40 8.57
N ASP A 43 20.15 -8.64 9.70
CA ASP A 43 20.28 -7.88 10.95
C ASP A 43 21.18 -8.55 12.00
N GLY A 44 21.54 -9.83 11.79
CA GLY A 44 22.30 -10.63 12.76
C GLY A 44 21.45 -11.37 13.79
N GLU A 45 20.12 -11.32 13.70
CA GLU A 45 19.18 -11.91 14.67
C GLU A 45 18.26 -13.00 14.08
N GLY A 46 18.60 -13.51 12.89
CA GLY A 46 17.88 -14.60 12.23
C GLY A 46 16.77 -14.13 11.29
N SER A 47 16.74 -12.84 10.94
CA SER A 47 15.68 -12.26 10.11
C SER A 47 15.60 -12.83 8.71
N ASN A 48 14.37 -13.03 8.24
CA ASN A 48 14.08 -13.39 6.86
C ASN A 48 14.18 -12.16 5.96
N ALA A 49 14.69 -12.35 4.74
CA ALA A 49 14.64 -11.31 3.73
C ALA A 49 13.27 -11.31 3.05
N PRO A 50 12.71 -10.15 2.69
CA PRO A 50 11.49 -10.09 1.90
C PRO A 50 11.61 -10.83 0.57
N SER A 51 10.54 -11.54 0.18
CA SER A 51 10.53 -12.28 -1.08
C SER A 51 10.50 -11.32 -2.28
N GLU A 52 11.04 -11.75 -3.43
CA GLU A 52 10.97 -10.93 -4.65
C GLU A 52 9.52 -10.66 -5.08
N GLU A 53 8.63 -11.63 -4.85
CA GLU A 53 7.20 -11.51 -5.17
C GLU A 53 6.52 -10.42 -4.32
N LEU A 54 6.79 -10.40 -3.01
CA LEU A 54 6.32 -9.38 -2.09
C LEU A 54 6.81 -7.99 -2.50
N ILE A 55 8.12 -7.86 -2.77
CA ILE A 55 8.74 -6.61 -3.22
C ILE A 55 8.07 -6.10 -4.51
N ASN A 56 7.87 -6.99 -5.50
CA ASN A 56 7.26 -6.60 -6.78
C ASN A 56 5.79 -6.20 -6.62
N SER A 57 5.04 -6.90 -5.78
CA SER A 57 3.66 -6.58 -5.47
C SER A 57 3.54 -5.21 -4.80
N LEU A 58 4.32 -4.96 -3.75
CA LEU A 58 4.32 -3.69 -3.03
C LEU A 58 4.76 -2.52 -3.94
N LEU A 59 5.80 -2.71 -4.77
CA LEU A 59 6.21 -1.68 -5.74
C LEU A 59 5.09 -1.32 -6.72
N SER A 60 4.35 -2.32 -7.21
CA SER A 60 3.23 -2.10 -8.12
C SER A 60 2.11 -1.30 -7.42
N TYR A 61 1.82 -1.65 -6.17
CA TYR A 61 0.86 -0.93 -5.34
C TYR A 61 1.28 0.52 -5.08
N LEU A 62 2.51 0.77 -4.62
CA LEU A 62 3.02 2.12 -4.35
C LEU A 62 3.08 2.97 -5.63
N GLN A 63 3.41 2.39 -6.78
CA GLN A 63 3.35 3.09 -8.05
C GLN A 63 1.91 3.46 -8.45
N SER A 64 0.92 2.62 -8.11
CA SER A 64 -0.49 2.95 -8.31
C SER A 64 -0.93 4.09 -7.40
N LEU A 65 -0.49 4.11 -6.14
CA LEU A 65 -0.75 5.21 -5.20
C LEU A 65 -0.10 6.51 -5.67
N LYS A 66 1.15 6.47 -6.14
CA LYS A 66 1.85 7.65 -6.68
C LYS A 66 1.08 8.31 -7.84
N LYS A 67 0.39 7.52 -8.66
CA LYS A 67 -0.43 8.06 -9.77
C LYS A 67 -1.69 8.78 -9.27
N ASN A 68 -2.12 8.47 -8.05
CA ASN A 68 -3.21 9.17 -7.38
C ASN A 68 -2.62 10.41 -6.67
N GLN A 69 -2.83 11.59 -7.26
CA GLN A 69 -2.18 12.85 -6.82
C GLN A 69 -2.62 13.34 -5.43
N ASP A 70 -3.62 12.69 -4.83
CA ASP A 70 -4.20 13.09 -3.55
C ASP A 70 -3.48 12.49 -2.33
N LEU A 71 -2.52 11.57 -2.53
CA LEU A 71 -1.80 10.94 -1.43
C LEU A 71 -0.37 11.49 -1.26
N PRO A 72 0.02 11.87 -0.03
CA PRO A 72 1.39 12.26 0.23
C PRO A 72 2.34 11.07 0.04
N PRO A 73 3.62 11.34 -0.29
CA PRO A 73 4.63 10.29 -0.30
C PRO A 73 4.80 9.71 1.10
N PRO A 74 5.08 8.40 1.23
CA PRO A 74 5.46 7.82 2.51
C PRO A 74 6.77 8.45 3.02
N ALA A 75 6.96 8.45 4.32
CA ALA A 75 8.18 8.93 4.96
C ALA A 75 9.34 7.94 4.78
N ARG A 76 9.03 6.64 4.86
CA ARG A 76 10.01 5.53 4.79
C ARG A 76 9.34 4.19 4.44
N ALA A 77 10.18 3.23 4.04
CA ALA A 77 9.90 1.81 4.08
C ALA A 77 10.96 1.07 4.93
N LEU A 78 10.56 -0.01 5.59
CA LEU A 78 11.37 -0.86 6.47
C LEU A 78 11.09 -2.34 6.15
N ALA A 79 12.12 -3.20 6.21
CA ALA A 79 11.92 -4.65 6.19
C ALA A 79 11.67 -5.16 7.61
N THR A 80 10.80 -6.14 7.78
CA THR A 80 10.55 -6.81 9.06
C THR A 80 11.39 -8.07 9.19
N ASP A 81 11.51 -8.58 10.42
CA ASP A 81 12.25 -9.80 10.76
C ASP A 81 11.60 -11.07 10.19
N GLU A 82 10.26 -11.08 10.05
CA GLU A 82 9.52 -12.19 9.44
C GLU A 82 9.57 -12.19 7.89
N GLY A 83 10.26 -11.22 7.28
CA GLY A 83 10.36 -11.09 5.82
C GLY A 83 9.23 -10.28 5.20
N GLY A 84 8.51 -9.52 6.01
CA GLY A 84 7.55 -8.52 5.57
C GLY A 84 8.20 -7.16 5.27
N ILE A 85 7.36 -6.21 4.87
CA ILE A 85 7.73 -4.81 4.63
C ILE A 85 6.68 -3.90 5.27
N VAL A 86 7.14 -2.86 5.98
CA VAL A 86 6.31 -1.77 6.49
C VAL A 86 6.57 -0.52 5.67
N VAL A 87 5.50 0.15 5.23
CA VAL A 87 5.54 1.49 4.63
C VAL A 87 4.82 2.46 5.55
N GLU A 88 5.48 3.57 5.90
CA GLU A 88 4.98 4.50 6.91
C GLU A 88 4.74 5.88 6.32
N TRP A 89 3.57 6.45 6.60
CA TRP A 89 3.24 7.85 6.42
C TRP A 89 3.15 8.50 7.79
N GLN A 90 3.64 9.74 7.89
CA GLN A 90 3.57 10.50 9.12
C GLN A 90 3.28 11.97 8.80
N ASP A 91 2.36 12.56 9.55
CA ASP A 91 2.05 13.99 9.48
C ASP A 91 1.73 14.57 10.88
N SER A 92 1.10 15.73 10.92
CA SER A 92 0.68 16.39 12.16
C SER A 92 -0.51 15.73 12.87
N GLU A 93 -1.23 14.82 12.21
CA GLU A 93 -2.39 14.12 12.74
C GLU A 93 -2.04 12.73 13.31
N GLY A 94 -0.99 12.09 12.79
CA GLY A 94 -0.46 10.85 13.37
C GLY A 94 0.43 10.07 12.41
N VAL A 95 0.39 8.75 12.59
CA VAL A 95 1.13 7.77 11.78
C VAL A 95 0.15 6.81 11.12
N VAL A 96 0.39 6.51 9.84
CA VAL A 96 -0.23 5.40 9.12
C VAL A 96 0.86 4.43 8.73
N GLU A 97 0.70 3.16 9.06
CA GLU A 97 1.59 2.08 8.63
C GLU A 97 0.82 1.10 7.74
N LEU A 98 1.42 0.71 6.62
CA LEU A 98 1.02 -0.44 5.84
C LEU A 98 2.04 -1.54 6.05
N GLU A 99 1.66 -2.60 6.73
CA GLU A 99 2.46 -3.81 6.88
C GLU A 99 2.02 -4.87 5.86
N THR A 100 2.96 -5.50 5.19
CA THR A 100 2.69 -6.56 4.21
C THR A 100 3.68 -7.71 4.38
N GLU A 101 3.13 -8.90 4.62
CA GLU A 101 3.89 -10.15 4.73
C GLU A 101 3.65 -11.09 3.55
N GLU A 102 2.58 -10.84 2.79
CA GLU A 102 2.21 -11.62 1.61
C GLU A 102 1.93 -10.73 0.38
N PRO A 103 2.24 -11.20 -0.84
CA PRO A 103 2.02 -10.41 -2.05
C PRO A 103 0.53 -10.06 -2.23
N GLY A 104 0.24 -8.77 -2.34
CA GLY A 104 -1.09 -8.29 -2.71
C GLY A 104 -1.99 -7.99 -1.51
N PHE A 105 -1.50 -8.16 -0.29
CA PHE A 105 -2.30 -7.93 0.90
C PHE A 105 -1.46 -7.31 2.01
N GLY A 106 -2.11 -6.50 2.84
CA GLY A 106 -1.48 -5.90 4.00
C GLY A 106 -2.49 -5.41 5.01
N GLU A 107 -1.96 -5.03 6.17
CA GLU A 107 -2.71 -4.43 7.26
C GLU A 107 -2.32 -2.97 7.39
N LEU A 108 -3.32 -2.10 7.42
CA LEU A 108 -3.17 -0.69 7.72
C LEU A 108 -3.38 -0.48 9.21
N MET A 109 -2.40 0.11 9.88
CA MET A 109 -2.54 0.67 11.20
C MET A 109 -2.64 2.19 11.07
N PHE A 110 -3.65 2.80 11.69
CA PHE A 110 -3.72 4.24 11.89
C PHE A 110 -3.56 4.55 13.38
N ALA A 111 -2.47 5.20 13.74
CA ALA A 111 -2.14 5.63 15.09
C ALA A 111 -2.23 7.16 15.17
N PRO A 112 -3.40 7.73 15.55
CA PRO A 112 -3.53 9.17 15.69
C PRO A 112 -2.74 9.70 16.90
N ASN A 113 -2.37 10.98 16.87
CA ASN A 113 -1.72 11.64 18.01
C ASN A 113 -2.60 11.66 19.27
N GLU A 114 -3.92 11.67 19.08
CA GLU A 114 -4.92 11.57 20.13
C GLU A 114 -6.00 10.55 19.71
N GLY A 115 -6.36 9.65 20.62
CA GLY A 115 -7.40 8.64 20.38
C GLY A 115 -6.87 7.20 20.42
N GLU A 116 -7.66 6.29 19.88
CA GLU A 116 -7.33 4.86 19.80
C GLU A 116 -6.76 4.52 18.42
N THR A 117 -5.82 3.58 18.38
CA THR A 117 -5.28 3.02 17.15
C THR A 117 -6.34 2.18 16.43
N GLU A 118 -6.47 2.37 15.12
CA GLU A 118 -7.37 1.60 14.27
C GLU A 118 -6.59 0.69 13.32
N PHE A 119 -7.18 -0.47 13.00
CA PHE A 119 -6.59 -1.45 12.08
C PHE A 119 -7.56 -1.77 10.95
N LYS A 120 -7.04 -1.92 9.73
CA LYS A 120 -7.83 -2.28 8.56
C LYS A 120 -7.04 -3.12 7.57
N SER A 121 -7.61 -4.24 7.15
CA SER A 121 -7.03 -5.03 6.06
C SER A 121 -7.22 -4.33 4.71
N LEU A 122 -6.19 -4.43 3.88
CA LEU A 122 -6.14 -3.90 2.53
C LEU A 122 -5.73 -5.01 1.56
N ASP A 123 -6.54 -5.23 0.53
CA ASP A 123 -6.27 -6.17 -0.54
C ASP A 123 -6.05 -5.41 -1.85
N TRP A 124 -4.88 -5.59 -2.45
CA TRP A 124 -4.50 -5.09 -3.77
C TRP A 124 -4.01 -6.23 -4.67
N ARG A 125 -4.36 -7.49 -4.37
CA ARG A 125 -4.13 -8.60 -5.29
C ARG A 125 -4.76 -8.20 -6.62
N PRO A 126 -4.04 -8.36 -7.75
CA PRO A 126 -4.67 -8.21 -9.05
C PRO A 126 -5.80 -9.22 -9.08
N GLU A 127 -7.02 -8.70 -8.99
CA GLU A 127 -8.27 -9.47 -8.98
C GLU A 127 -8.16 -10.68 -9.89
N ASP A 128 -8.28 -11.88 -9.30
CA ASP A 128 -8.07 -13.19 -9.89
C ASP A 128 -7.90 -13.12 -11.41
N VAL A 129 -6.66 -13.00 -11.89
CA VAL A 129 -6.38 -13.40 -13.26
C VAL A 129 -6.62 -14.90 -13.26
N TRP A 130 -7.87 -15.28 -13.51
CA TRP A 130 -8.32 -16.61 -13.87
C TRP A 130 -7.62 -16.95 -15.19
N ILE A 131 -6.33 -17.27 -15.12
CA ILE A 131 -5.60 -17.86 -16.25
C ILE A 131 -6.15 -19.27 -16.33
N GLY A 132 -7.15 -19.44 -17.19
CA GLY A 132 -7.85 -20.70 -17.39
C GLY A 132 -6.87 -21.86 -17.55
N GLN A 133 -6.77 -22.69 -16.51
CA GLN A 133 -6.28 -24.04 -16.65
C GLN A 133 -7.49 -24.92 -16.97
N GLN A 134 -7.59 -25.27 -18.25
CA GLN A 134 -8.36 -26.42 -18.70
C GLN A 134 -7.97 -27.65 -17.87
N PHE A 135 -8.88 -28.10 -17.01
CA PHE A 135 -9.09 -29.53 -16.85
C PHE A 135 -10.46 -29.86 -17.40
N SER A 136 -10.43 -30.51 -18.56
CA SER A 136 -11.53 -31.18 -19.20
C SER A 136 -12.18 -32.19 -18.25
N SER A 137 -13.40 -31.92 -17.79
CA SER A 137 -14.57 -32.79 -18.01
C SER A 137 -15.78 -32.32 -17.18
N GLY A 138 -16.75 -31.68 -17.85
CA GLY A 138 -18.18 -31.84 -17.63
C GLY A 138 -18.78 -31.49 -16.26
N ARG A 139 -19.21 -30.23 -16.10
CA ARG A 139 -20.62 -29.87 -15.82
C ARG A 139 -20.75 -28.35 -15.74
N ALA A 140 -21.73 -27.82 -16.47
CA ALA A 140 -22.11 -26.43 -16.42
C ALA A 140 -22.67 -26.09 -15.04
N PHE A 141 -22.17 -25.01 -14.44
CA PHE A 141 -22.92 -24.26 -13.43
C PHE A 141 -22.99 -22.80 -13.86
N SER A 142 -24.22 -22.32 -13.94
CA SER A 142 -24.57 -20.94 -14.20
C SER A 142 -24.61 -20.22 -12.85
N SER A 143 -23.90 -19.10 -12.72
CA SER A 143 -24.18 -18.13 -11.67
C SER A 143 -23.89 -16.74 -12.20
N THR A 144 -24.96 -16.06 -12.58
CA THR A 144 -25.05 -14.61 -12.69
C THR A 144 -24.81 -13.98 -11.33
N THR A 145 -23.91 -13.01 -11.24
CA THR A 145 -24.15 -11.76 -10.50
C THR A 145 -23.14 -10.71 -10.94
N SER A 146 -23.67 -9.71 -11.62
CA SER A 146 -23.04 -8.42 -11.85
C SER A 146 -23.12 -7.64 -10.54
N THR A 147 -22.03 -6.99 -10.12
CA THR A 147 -22.12 -5.93 -9.12
C THR A 147 -21.13 -4.84 -9.48
N THR A 148 -21.64 -3.81 -10.15
CA THR A 148 -20.97 -2.53 -10.32
C THR A 148 -20.89 -1.83 -8.96
N PRO A 149 -19.73 -1.37 -8.49
CA PRO A 149 -19.69 -0.51 -7.31
C PRO A 149 -20.25 0.87 -7.67
N THR A 150 -21.37 1.22 -7.05
CA THR A 150 -21.96 2.58 -7.10
C THR A 150 -21.35 3.41 -5.98
N LEU A 151 -20.60 4.45 -6.34
CA LEU A 151 -20.24 5.54 -5.43
C LEU A 151 -21.45 6.47 -5.27
N ILE A 152 -22.09 6.47 -4.10
CA ILE A 152 -23.08 7.48 -3.73
C ILE A 152 -22.37 8.57 -2.93
N TYR A 153 -22.16 9.73 -3.54
CA TYR A 153 -21.93 10.97 -2.82
C TYR A 153 -23.28 11.56 -2.40
N SER A 154 -23.45 11.85 -1.11
CA SER A 154 -24.51 12.75 -0.62
C SER A 154 -23.84 13.87 0.14
N ALA A 155 -23.97 15.08 -0.40
CA ALA A 155 -23.54 16.31 0.22
C ALA A 155 -24.54 16.75 1.28
N ALA A 156 -24.02 17.29 2.39
CA ALA A 156 -24.68 18.24 3.26
C ALA A 156 -23.61 19.21 3.76
#